data_AF-A0A7J2LKK2-F1
#
_entry.id   AF-A0A7J2LKK2-F1
#
_cell.length_a   1.000
_cell.length_b   1.000
_cell.length_c   1.000
_cell.angle_alpha   90.00
_cell.angle_beta   90.00
_cell.angle_gamma   90.00
#
_symmetry.space_group_name_H-M   'P 1'
#
loop_
_entity.id
_entity.type
_entity.pdbx_description
1 polymer ?
#
loop_
_entity_poly.entity_id
_entity_poly.type
_entity_poly.pdbx_seq_one_letter_code
_entity_poly.pdbx_strand_id
1 'polypeptide(L)'
;HLRVKADKDGVVVRAKDLKSKDPKAKPVFGEMPIVKLMKGQALELEAVAVLGKGKEHSKWSPAHVYYKNVPIIEIGNVKNPDEVVSNCPVGVFEIKGGKLAVKKDKLYDCNLCNACVDISNGAVKVEPDEKNFVFYVESFGQLSVKEILKQAVDELNEKCDQFIDALK
;
A
#
# COMPACT_ATOMS: atom_id res chain seq x y z
N HIS A 1 13.92 -2.87 -25.90
CA HIS A 1 15.33 -2.69 -26.27
C HIS A 1 15.82 -1.35 -25.75
N LEU A 2 17.09 -1.24 -25.39
CA LEU A 2 17.72 -0.01 -24.90
C LEU A 2 19.16 0.02 -25.39
N ARG A 3 19.57 1.14 -25.97
CA ARG A 3 20.94 1.34 -26.45
C ARG A 3 21.33 2.80 -26.25
N VAL A 4 22.26 3.04 -25.34
CA VAL A 4 22.76 4.38 -25.00
C VAL A 4 24.27 4.32 -24.83
N LYS A 5 24.98 5.30 -25.40
CA LYS A 5 26.42 5.50 -25.20
C LYS A 5 26.63 6.91 -24.64
N ALA A 6 27.43 7.02 -23.59
CA ALA A 6 27.72 8.29 -22.95
C ALA A 6 28.85 9.04 -23.68
N ASP A 7 28.55 10.24 -24.15
CA ASP A 7 29.47 11.19 -24.80
C ASP A 7 30.21 12.08 -23.78
N LYS A 8 29.65 12.22 -22.59
CA LYS A 8 30.20 12.96 -21.44
C LYS A 8 30.01 12.19 -20.15
N ASP A 9 30.62 12.68 -19.08
CA ASP A 9 30.47 12.09 -17.75
C ASP A 9 29.09 12.37 -17.16
N GLY A 10 28.53 11.35 -16.50
CA GLY A 10 27.32 11.46 -15.72
C GLY A 10 26.01 11.42 -16.53
N VAL A 11 26.01 10.76 -17.70
CA VAL A 11 24.77 10.49 -18.44
C VAL A 11 23.93 9.48 -17.66
N VAL A 12 22.77 9.90 -17.17
CA VAL A 12 21.83 9.02 -16.46
C VAL A 12 20.85 8.42 -17.46
N VAL A 13 20.93 7.11 -17.66
CA VAL A 13 19.95 6.34 -18.44
C VAL A 13 18.73 6.11 -17.56
N ARG A 14 17.54 6.40 -18.09
CA ARG A 14 16.27 6.36 -17.36
C ARG A 14 15.32 5.33 -17.97
N ALA A 15 14.28 4.96 -17.22
CA ALA A 15 13.29 3.99 -17.67
C ALA A 15 12.65 4.37 -19.01
N LYS A 16 12.34 5.65 -19.24
CA LYS A 16 11.78 6.15 -20.51
C LYS A 16 12.65 5.89 -21.75
N ASP A 17 13.94 5.61 -21.57
CA ASP A 17 14.84 5.28 -22.68
C ASP A 17 14.62 3.84 -23.18
N LEU A 18 13.89 3.00 -22.43
CA LEU A 18 13.44 1.69 -22.86
C LEU A 18 12.42 1.81 -23.99
N LYS A 19 12.77 1.27 -25.15
CA LYS A 19 11.90 1.22 -26.32
C LYS A 19 11.17 -0.12 -26.36
N SER A 20 9.85 -0.07 -26.24
CA SER A 20 8.98 -1.24 -26.36
C SER A 20 8.47 -1.45 -27.79
N LYS A 21 8.24 -2.71 -28.18
CA LYS A 21 7.57 -3.05 -29.44
C LYS A 21 6.06 -2.81 -29.35
N ASP A 22 5.49 -2.92 -28.15
CA ASP A 22 4.10 -2.59 -27.87
C ASP A 22 4.03 -1.20 -27.20
N PRO A 23 3.38 -0.19 -27.83
CA PRO A 23 3.28 1.16 -27.27
C PRO A 23 2.47 1.23 -25.97
N LYS A 24 1.66 0.22 -25.64
CA LYS A 24 0.94 0.12 -24.37
C LYS A 24 1.82 -0.39 -23.24
N ALA A 25 2.81 -1.23 -23.55
CA ALA A 25 3.76 -1.77 -22.57
C ALA A 25 4.94 -0.81 -22.39
N LYS A 26 4.76 0.19 -21.53
CA LYS A 26 5.76 1.21 -21.22
C LYS A 26 6.01 1.33 -19.71
N PRO A 27 7.18 1.83 -19.28
CA PRO A 27 7.43 2.06 -17.85
C PRO A 27 6.43 3.06 -17.26
N VAL A 28 5.93 2.75 -16.07
CA VAL A 28 5.03 3.65 -15.31
C VAL A 28 5.76 4.93 -14.92
N PHE A 29 6.98 4.80 -14.38
CA PHE A 29 7.82 5.90 -13.92
C PHE A 29 8.96 6.15 -14.91
N GLY A 30 8.71 6.93 -15.96
CA GLY A 30 9.69 7.18 -17.02
C GLY A 30 11.01 7.81 -16.54
N GLU A 31 10.97 8.59 -15.46
CA GLU A 31 12.15 9.27 -14.90
C GLU A 31 13.00 8.38 -13.97
N MET A 32 12.56 7.15 -13.68
CA MET A 32 13.29 6.26 -12.80
C MET A 32 14.69 5.96 -13.37
N PRO A 33 15.78 6.24 -12.62
CA PRO A 33 17.13 5.98 -13.09
C PRO A 33 17.39 4.48 -13.17
N ILE A 34 18.01 4.04 -14.27
CA ILE A 34 18.49 2.67 -14.45
C ILE A 34 19.97 2.60 -14.06
N VAL A 35 20.79 3.43 -14.71
CA VAL A 35 22.25 3.46 -14.50
C VAL A 35 22.81 4.83 -14.85
N LYS A 36 23.89 5.23 -14.16
CA LYS A 36 24.69 6.41 -14.51
C LYS A 36 25.94 5.96 -15.26
N LEU A 37 26.13 6.48 -16.46
CA LEU A 37 27.25 6.19 -17.34
C LEU A 37 28.27 7.34 -17.32
N MET A 38 29.55 6.99 -17.33
CA MET A 38 30.69 7.90 -17.54
C MET A 38 31.08 7.93 -19.01
N LYS A 39 31.86 8.93 -19.41
CA LYS A 39 32.28 9.13 -20.80
C LYS A 39 32.90 7.84 -21.37
N GLY A 40 32.39 7.41 -22.51
CA GLY A 40 32.84 6.19 -23.20
C GLY A 40 32.12 4.90 -22.79
N GLN A 41 31.41 4.88 -21.65
CA GLN A 41 30.58 3.74 -21.26
C GLN A 41 29.31 3.64 -22.12
N ALA A 42 28.82 2.43 -22.30
CA ALA A 42 27.60 2.15 -23.05
C ALA A 42 26.75 1.08 -22.34
N LEU A 43 25.43 1.18 -22.51
CA LEU A 43 24.46 0.16 -22.11
C LEU A 43 23.68 -0.28 -23.35
N GLU A 44 23.70 -1.58 -23.61
CA GLU A 44 22.88 -2.22 -24.63
C GLU A 44 22.20 -3.45 -24.00
N LEU A 45 20.86 -3.50 -24.06
CA LEU A 45 20.09 -4.64 -23.58
C LEU A 45 18.81 -4.87 -24.39
N GLU A 46 18.45 -6.14 -24.50
CA GLU A 46 17.14 -6.61 -24.93
C GLU A 46 16.51 -7.45 -23.83
N ALA A 47 15.23 -7.23 -23.58
CA ALA A 47 14.48 -7.90 -22.51
C ALA A 47 13.05 -8.14 -22.99
N VAL A 48 12.43 -9.20 -22.45
CA VAL A 48 11.06 -9.59 -22.74
C VAL A 48 10.23 -9.42 -21.48
N ALA A 49 9.15 -8.65 -21.57
CA ALA A 49 8.14 -8.55 -20.52
C ALA A 49 7.17 -9.72 -20.66
N VAL A 50 6.90 -10.42 -19.56
CA VAL A 50 5.95 -11.54 -19.49
C VAL A 50 4.97 -11.31 -18.36
N LEU A 51 3.73 -11.74 -18.55
CA LEU A 51 2.72 -11.76 -17.51
C LEU A 51 3.09 -12.85 -16.48
N GLY A 52 2.88 -12.55 -15.20
CA GLY A 52 3.12 -13.49 -14.10
C GLY A 52 2.31 -13.10 -12.88
N LYS A 53 2.32 -13.97 -11.86
CA LYS A 53 1.55 -13.76 -10.62
C LYS A 53 2.48 -13.31 -9.49
N GLY A 54 1.99 -12.43 -8.61
CA GLY A 54 2.75 -11.98 -7.44
C GLY A 54 3.20 -13.13 -6.51
N LYS A 55 2.49 -14.25 -6.52
CA LYS A 55 2.86 -15.48 -5.80
C LYS A 55 4.15 -16.13 -6.34
N GLU A 56 4.44 -15.95 -7.63
CA GLU A 56 5.64 -16.50 -8.28
C GLU A 56 6.86 -15.63 -8.02
N HIS A 57 6.69 -14.30 -8.05
CA HIS A 57 7.75 -13.35 -7.75
C HIS A 57 7.19 -11.98 -7.38
N SER A 58 7.82 -11.32 -6.40
CA SER A 58 7.40 -10.01 -5.87
C SER A 58 7.26 -8.91 -6.94
N LYS A 59 8.13 -8.91 -7.96
CA LYS A 59 8.05 -8.00 -9.14
C LYS A 59 6.71 -8.01 -9.89
N TRP A 60 5.90 -9.06 -9.73
CA TRP A 60 4.55 -9.15 -10.32
C TRP A 60 3.45 -8.79 -9.32
N SER A 61 3.78 -8.39 -8.09
CA SER A 61 2.79 -7.83 -7.17
C SER A 61 2.31 -6.48 -7.71
N PRO A 62 0.99 -6.26 -7.88
CA PRO A 62 0.50 -5.06 -8.52
C PRO A 62 0.32 -3.87 -7.56
N ALA A 63 0.34 -4.12 -6.25
CA ALA A 63 0.07 -3.11 -5.24
C ALA A 63 0.71 -3.46 -3.91
N HIS A 64 0.84 -2.43 -3.07
CA HIS A 64 0.95 -2.62 -1.63
C HIS A 64 -0.46 -2.67 -1.05
N VAL A 65 -0.78 -3.74 -0.32
CA VAL A 65 -2.12 -4.01 0.19
C VAL A 65 -2.04 -4.41 1.64
N TYR A 66 -2.87 -3.82 2.47
CA TYR A 66 -3.05 -4.22 3.87
C TYR A 66 -4.47 -3.91 4.32
N TYR A 67 -4.85 -4.45 5.48
CA TYR A 67 -6.12 -4.14 6.11
C TYR A 67 -5.94 -4.05 7.62
N LYS A 68 -6.90 -3.41 8.27
CA LYS A 68 -7.02 -3.39 9.73
C LYS A 68 -8.47 -3.44 10.13
N ASN A 69 -8.77 -4.04 11.27
CA ASN A 69 -10.11 -4.00 11.85
C ASN A 69 -10.49 -2.57 12.23
N VAL A 70 -11.78 -2.26 12.13
CA VAL A 70 -12.32 -1.00 12.66
C VAL A 70 -12.18 -1.04 14.19
N PRO A 71 -11.68 0.02 14.84
CA PRO A 71 -11.55 0.04 16.29
C PRO A 71 -12.93 0.21 16.96
N ILE A 72 -13.18 -0.57 18.00
CA ILE A 72 -14.23 -0.36 19.00
C ILE A 72 -13.58 0.37 20.17
N ILE A 73 -13.97 1.62 20.42
CA ILE A 73 -13.36 2.46 21.45
C ILE A 73 -14.38 2.73 22.55
N GLU A 74 -14.07 2.31 23.78
CA GLU A 74 -14.84 2.64 24.98
C GLU A 74 -14.05 3.64 25.84
N ILE A 75 -14.71 4.72 26.25
CA ILE A 75 -14.11 5.76 27.10
C ILE A 75 -14.77 5.73 28.48
N GLY A 76 -13.98 5.37 29.49
CA GLY A 76 -14.33 5.47 30.90
C GLY A 76 -13.94 6.83 31.50
N ASN A 77 -13.58 6.83 32.79
CA ASN A 77 -13.18 8.04 33.50
C ASN A 77 -11.68 8.33 33.31
N VAL A 78 -11.35 9.07 32.25
CA VAL A 78 -9.97 9.45 31.92
C VAL A 78 -9.53 10.67 32.74
N LYS A 79 -8.45 10.51 33.52
CA LYS A 79 -7.91 11.58 34.37
C LYS A 79 -6.96 12.55 33.64
N ASN A 80 -6.35 12.08 32.55
CA ASN A 80 -5.34 12.79 31.75
C ASN A 80 -5.75 12.88 30.26
N PRO A 81 -6.90 13.51 29.93
CA PRO A 81 -7.41 13.55 28.56
C PRO A 81 -6.46 14.25 27.58
N ASP A 82 -5.77 15.31 28.00
CA ASP A 82 -4.81 16.05 27.17
C ASP A 82 -3.62 15.19 26.73
N GLU A 83 -3.14 14.30 27.61
CA GLU A 83 -2.06 13.36 27.30
C GLU A 83 -2.52 12.32 26.27
N VAL A 84 -3.75 11.80 26.41
CA VAL A 84 -4.31 10.85 25.44
C VAL A 84 -4.46 11.48 24.05
N VAL A 85 -4.93 12.73 23.98
CA VAL A 85 -5.08 13.45 22.70
C VAL A 85 -3.72 13.71 22.05
N SER A 86 -2.74 14.19 22.80
CA SER A 86 -1.40 14.55 22.28
C SER A 86 -0.57 13.35 21.85
N ASN A 87 -0.78 12.17 22.43
CA ASN A 87 -0.03 10.96 22.11
C ASN A 87 -0.72 10.04 21.10
N CYS A 88 -1.91 10.38 20.62
CA CYS A 88 -2.51 9.66 19.51
C CYS A 88 -1.88 10.13 18.19
N PRO A 89 -1.03 9.32 17.52
CA PRO A 89 -0.25 9.78 16.36
C PRO A 89 -1.12 10.14 15.15
N VAL A 90 -2.34 9.62 15.12
CA VAL A 90 -3.34 9.81 14.06
C VAL A 90 -4.50 10.71 14.50
N GLY A 91 -4.45 11.26 15.72
CA GLY A 91 -5.36 12.30 16.18
C GLY A 91 -6.83 11.90 16.32
N VAL A 92 -7.10 10.63 16.68
CA VAL A 92 -8.45 10.03 16.83
C VAL A 92 -9.28 10.69 17.95
N PHE A 93 -8.62 11.29 18.94
CA PHE A 93 -9.28 11.85 20.12
C PHE A 93 -9.36 13.38 20.08
N GLU A 94 -10.36 13.91 20.78
CA GLU A 94 -10.56 15.34 21.06
C GLU A 94 -11.08 15.54 22.49
N ILE A 95 -11.11 16.79 22.95
CA ILE A 95 -11.75 17.17 24.22
C ILE A 95 -13.03 17.94 23.91
N LYS A 96 -14.17 17.42 24.38
CA LYS A 96 -15.49 18.05 24.27
C LYS A 96 -16.09 18.23 25.66
N GLY A 97 -16.37 19.47 26.03
CA GLY A 97 -16.93 19.80 27.35
C GLY A 97 -16.06 19.33 28.52
N GLY A 98 -14.73 19.38 28.35
CA GLY A 98 -13.76 18.94 29.36
C GLY A 98 -13.60 17.42 29.49
N LYS A 99 -14.23 16.62 28.61
CA LYS A 99 -14.09 15.15 28.59
C LYS A 99 -13.47 14.67 27.29
N LEU A 100 -12.72 13.58 27.38
CA LEU A 100 -12.20 12.88 26.21
C LEU A 100 -13.36 12.36 25.35
N ALA A 101 -13.28 12.58 24.04
CA ALA A 101 -14.23 12.08 23.06
C ALA A 101 -13.47 11.59 21.81
N VAL A 102 -14.12 10.71 21.04
CA VAL A 102 -13.61 10.25 19.75
C VAL A 102 -14.09 11.18 18.64
N LYS A 103 -13.17 11.63 17.78
CA LYS A 103 -13.48 12.27 16.51
C LYS A 103 -14.02 11.23 15.54
N LYS A 104 -15.33 11.24 15.29
CA LYS A 104 -16.01 10.22 14.46
C LYS A 104 -15.44 10.12 13.04
N ASP A 105 -15.02 11.24 12.45
CA ASP A 105 -14.39 11.33 11.14
C ASP A 105 -12.97 10.75 11.10
N LYS A 106 -12.35 10.54 12.26
CA LYS A 106 -10.99 9.99 12.42
C LYS A 106 -10.96 8.58 12.99
N LEU A 107 -12.11 7.97 13.28
CA LEU A 107 -12.18 6.63 13.86
C LEU A 107 -11.39 5.60 13.04
N TYR A 108 -11.55 5.61 11.71
CA TYR A 108 -10.88 4.69 10.80
C TYR A 108 -9.37 4.92 10.67
N ASP A 109 -8.86 6.06 11.12
CA ASP A 109 -7.42 6.35 11.10
C ASP A 109 -6.69 5.65 12.26
N CYS A 110 -7.39 5.19 13.31
CA CYS A 110 -6.80 4.48 14.44
C CYS A 110 -6.01 3.24 13.99
N ASN A 111 -4.79 3.09 14.48
CA ASN A 111 -3.89 1.99 14.11
C ASN A 111 -3.91 0.81 15.10
N LEU A 112 -4.85 0.78 16.04
CA LEU A 112 -4.91 -0.24 17.11
C LEU A 112 -3.58 -0.35 17.89
N CYS A 113 -2.85 0.75 18.05
CA CYS A 113 -1.52 0.76 18.67
C CYS A 113 -1.55 0.71 20.20
N ASN A 114 -2.73 0.82 20.82
CA ASN A 114 -2.97 0.81 22.27
C ASN A 114 -2.27 1.87 23.12
N ALA A 115 -1.55 2.83 22.54
CA ALA A 115 -0.93 3.93 23.30
C ALA A 115 -1.95 4.71 24.18
N CYS A 116 -3.16 4.94 23.69
CA CYS A 116 -4.24 5.57 24.48
C CYS A 116 -4.72 4.72 25.66
N VAL A 117 -4.66 3.39 25.55
CA VAL A 117 -5.00 2.45 26.62
C VAL A 117 -3.97 2.57 27.74
N ASP A 118 -2.68 2.53 27.39
CA ASP A 118 -1.58 2.61 28.34
C ASP A 118 -1.56 3.95 29.10
N ILE A 119 -1.64 5.07 28.36
CA ILE A 119 -1.59 6.42 28.92
C ILE A 119 -2.77 6.68 29.85
N SER A 120 -3.96 6.19 29.50
CA SER A 120 -5.16 6.34 30.32
C SER A 120 -5.24 5.34 31.47
N ASN A 121 -4.23 4.48 31.66
CA ASN A 121 -4.21 3.37 32.62
C ASN A 121 -5.46 2.48 32.51
N GLY A 122 -5.84 2.14 31.28
CA GLY A 122 -6.99 1.28 30.97
C GLY A 122 -8.36 1.96 31.05
N ALA A 123 -8.42 3.28 31.29
CA ALA A 123 -9.67 4.02 31.25
C ALA A 123 -10.22 4.19 29.82
N VAL A 124 -9.36 4.14 28.80
CA VAL A 124 -9.73 3.93 27.40
C VAL A 124 -9.50 2.46 27.06
N LYS A 125 -10.47 1.82 26.41
CA LYS A 125 -10.32 0.48 25.85
C LYS A 125 -10.43 0.56 24.33
N VAL A 126 -9.62 -0.23 23.64
CA VAL A 126 -9.62 -0.33 22.18
C VAL A 126 -9.58 -1.80 21.80
N GLU A 127 -10.62 -2.27 21.13
CA GLU A 127 -10.74 -3.65 20.65
C GLU A 127 -10.94 -3.66 19.13
N PRO A 128 -10.44 -4.67 18.41
CA PRO A 128 -10.73 -4.82 16.98
C PRO A 128 -12.16 -5.34 16.77
N ASP A 129 -12.90 -4.71 15.86
CA ASP A 129 -14.16 -5.28 15.37
C ASP A 129 -13.88 -6.45 14.41
N GLU A 130 -14.26 -7.67 14.80
CA GLU A 130 -14.04 -8.88 14.00
C GLU A 130 -14.85 -8.93 12.70
N LYS A 131 -15.90 -8.11 12.57
CA LYS A 131 -16.80 -8.11 11.40
C LYS A 131 -16.51 -6.97 10.43
N ASN A 132 -15.89 -5.90 10.92
CA ASN A 132 -15.66 -4.70 10.12
C ASN A 132 -14.15 -4.42 9.99
N PHE A 133 -13.69 -4.23 8.76
CA PHE A 133 -12.31 -3.89 8.46
C PHE A 133 -12.22 -2.78 7.42
N VAL A 134 -11.12 -2.02 7.48
CA VAL A 134 -10.75 -1.01 6.49
C VAL A 134 -9.63 -1.59 5.64
N PHE A 135 -9.88 -1.68 4.33
CA PHE A 135 -8.94 -2.22 3.35
C PHE A 135 -8.20 -1.08 2.65
N TYR A 136 -6.88 -1.15 2.58
CA TYR A 136 -6.02 -0.16 1.95
C TYR A 136 -5.29 -0.80 0.78
N VAL A 137 -5.40 -0.17 -0.39
CA VAL A 137 -4.79 -0.63 -1.64
C VAL A 137 -4.08 0.53 -2.30
N GLU A 138 -2.76 0.42 -2.43
CA GLU A 138 -1.92 1.40 -3.11
C GLU A 138 -1.28 0.73 -4.32
N SER A 139 -1.71 1.13 -5.51
CA SER A 139 -1.15 0.58 -6.75
C SER A 139 0.26 1.11 -7.03
N PHE A 140 1.13 0.25 -7.57
CA PHE A 140 2.42 0.67 -8.13
C PHE A 140 2.30 1.33 -9.52
N GLY A 141 1.08 1.45 -10.05
CA GLY A 141 0.72 2.24 -11.22
C GLY A 141 0.61 1.48 -12.54
N GLN A 142 0.99 0.20 -12.60
CA GLN A 142 0.80 -0.64 -13.79
C GLN A 142 -0.66 -1.07 -14.00
N LEU A 143 -1.48 -1.06 -12.95
CA LEU A 143 -2.93 -1.29 -13.00
C LEU A 143 -3.64 -0.30 -12.06
N SER A 144 -4.87 0.11 -12.36
CA SER A 144 -5.67 0.88 -11.41
C SER A 144 -6.12 0.02 -10.22
N VAL A 145 -6.41 0.64 -9.08
CA VAL A 145 -6.94 -0.06 -7.89
C VAL A 145 -8.21 -0.85 -8.22
N LYS A 146 -9.08 -0.30 -9.07
CA LYS A 146 -10.32 -0.96 -9.51
C LYS A 146 -10.03 -2.24 -10.31
N GLU A 147 -9.08 -2.20 -11.23
CA GLU A 147 -8.68 -3.37 -12.02
C GLU A 147 -8.07 -4.44 -11.13
N ILE A 148 -7.21 -4.06 -10.18
CA ILE A 148 -6.58 -4.98 -9.23
C ILE A 148 -7.64 -5.70 -8.40
N LEU A 149 -8.59 -4.97 -7.80
CA LEU A 149 -9.65 -5.57 -6.99
C LEU A 149 -10.58 -6.45 -7.81
N LYS A 150 -10.95 -6.03 -9.02
CA LYS A 150 -11.77 -6.85 -9.91
C LYS A 150 -11.08 -8.16 -10.24
N GLN A 151 -9.82 -8.12 -10.68
CA GLN A 151 -9.06 -9.32 -11.01
C GLN A 151 -8.86 -10.25 -9.80
N ALA A 152 -8.72 -9.69 -8.59
CA ALA A 152 -8.61 -10.47 -7.38
C ALA A 152 -9.90 -11.25 -7.06
N VAL A 153 -11.07 -10.64 -7.26
CA VAL A 153 -12.38 -11.30 -7.12
C VAL A 153 -12.56 -12.37 -8.20
N ASP A 154 -12.22 -12.06 -9.45
CA ASP A 154 -12.32 -12.99 -10.56
C ASP A 154 -11.45 -14.25 -10.31
N GLU A 155 -10.19 -14.07 -9.87
CA GLU A 155 -9.28 -15.18 -9.51
C GLU A 155 -9.79 -15.99 -8.31
N LEU A 156 -10.47 -15.36 -7.34
CA LEU A 156 -11.06 -16.09 -6.21
C LEU A 156 -12.23 -16.97 -6.67
N ASN A 157 -13.11 -16.43 -7.50
CA ASN A 157 -14.24 -17.18 -8.07
C ASN A 157 -13.74 -18.37 -8.90
N GLU A 158 -12.77 -18.15 -9.78
CA GLU A 158 -12.17 -19.23 -10.58
C GLU A 158 -11.59 -20.35 -9.70
N LYS A 159 -10.96 -20.01 -8.57
CA LYS A 159 -10.45 -21.01 -7.63
C LYS A 159 -11.56 -21.79 -6.92
N CYS A 160 -12.66 -21.12 -6.58
CA CYS A 160 -13.83 -21.78 -6.00
C CYS A 160 -14.44 -22.77 -7.01
N ASP A 161 -14.58 -22.36 -8.27
CA ASP A 161 -15.11 -23.22 -9.34
C ASP A 161 -14.20 -24.43 -9.58
N GLN A 162 -12.88 -24.21 -9.69
CA GLN A 162 -11.89 -25.29 -9.82
C GLN A 162 -11.95 -26.27 -8.65
N PHE A 163 -12.15 -25.78 -7.42
CA PHE A 163 -12.29 -26.63 -6.25
C PHE A 163 -13.56 -27.48 -6.31
N ILE A 164 -14.70 -26.88 -6.69
CA ILE A 164 -15.97 -27.61 -6.86
C ILE A 164 -15.84 -28.69 -7.93
N ASP A 165 -15.20 -28.39 -9.06
CA ASP A 165 -15.01 -29.35 -10.14
C ASP A 165 -14.07 -30.50 -9.74
N ALA A 166 -13.06 -30.24 -8.92
CA ALA A 166 -12.17 -31.27 -8.40
C ALA A 166 -12.82 -32.23 -7.38
N LEU A 167 -14.02 -31.90 -6.87
CA LEU A 167 -14.80 -32.77 -5.98
C LEU A 167 -15.75 -33.71 -6.73
N LYS A 168 -15.94 -33.51 -8.04
CA LYS A 168 -16.77 -34.37 -8.89
C LYS A 168 -15.99 -35.58 -9.37
#